data_AF-A0A1I1FCS0-F1
#
_entry.id   AF-A0A1I1FCS0-F1
#
_cell.length_a   1.000
_cell.length_b   1.000
_cell.length_c   1.000
_cell.angle_alpha   90.00
_cell.angle_beta   90.00
_cell.angle_gamma   90.00
#
_symmetry.space_group_name_H-M   'P 1'
#
loop_
_entity.id
_entity.type
_entity.pdbx_description
1 polymer ?
#
loop_
_entity_poly.entity_id
_entity_poly.type
_entity_poly.pdbx_seq_one_letter_code
_entity_poly.pdbx_strand_id
1 'polypeptide(L)'
;MTTESEAAARQAEVFLAGKRTADNTAGLLREALRELGIRAGEPEGWPQVEGRAAVDGTPSVYLGSVPLPTARKLCDALITACLEDSRRRHSGT
;
A
#
# COMPACT_ATOMS: atom_id res chain seq x y z
N MET A 1 -23.73 -19.40 -22.72
CA MET A 1 -22.26 -19.17 -22.77
C MET A 1 -21.87 -17.70 -22.80
N THR A 2 -22.74 -16.75 -23.17
CA THR A 2 -22.40 -15.30 -23.21
C THR A 2 -22.37 -14.63 -21.82
N THR A 3 -23.29 -14.97 -20.93
CA THR A 3 -23.41 -14.33 -19.60
C THR A 3 -22.26 -14.65 -18.63
N GLU A 4 -21.72 -15.86 -18.66
CA GLU A 4 -20.56 -16.24 -17.85
C GLU A 4 -19.28 -15.52 -18.29
N SER A 5 -19.14 -15.27 -19.59
CA SER A 5 -18.00 -14.56 -20.15
C SER A 5 -18.01 -13.07 -19.80
N GLU A 6 -19.20 -12.45 -19.77
CA GLU A 6 -19.36 -11.04 -19.35
C GLU A 6 -19.12 -10.86 -17.85
N ALA A 7 -19.60 -11.80 -17.03
CA ALA A 7 -19.34 -11.78 -15.59
C ALA A 7 -17.85 -11.95 -15.28
N ALA A 8 -17.16 -12.85 -15.99
CA ALA A 8 -15.71 -13.03 -15.85
C ALA A 8 -14.91 -11.78 -16.29
N ALA A 9 -15.31 -11.14 -17.39
CA ALA A 9 -14.68 -9.90 -17.85
C ALA A 9 -14.83 -8.77 -16.82
N ARG A 10 -16.04 -8.59 -16.26
CA ARG A 10 -16.29 -7.57 -15.25
C ARG A 10 -15.52 -7.83 -13.96
N GLN A 11 -15.40 -9.09 -13.54
CA GLN A 11 -14.59 -9.46 -12.38
C GLN A 11 -13.09 -9.16 -12.62
N ALA A 12 -12.59 -9.45 -13.82
CA ALA A 12 -11.21 -9.15 -14.19
C ALA A 12 -10.94 -7.63 -14.19
N GLU A 13 -11.87 -6.81 -14.65
CA GLU A 13 -11.76 -5.34 -14.61
C GLU A 13 -11.67 -4.81 -13.16
N VAL A 14 -12.53 -5.31 -12.26
CA VAL A 14 -12.51 -4.93 -10.84
C VAL A 14 -11.17 -5.31 -10.19
N PHE A 15 -10.68 -6.52 -10.47
CA PHE A 15 -9.36 -6.96 -9.99
C PHE A 15 -8.23 -6.07 -10.50
N LEU A 16 -8.22 -5.76 -11.81
CA LEU A 16 -7.18 -4.91 -12.42
C LEU A 16 -7.22 -3.48 -11.88
N ALA A 17 -8.40 -2.93 -11.64
CA ALA A 17 -8.55 -1.62 -11.01
C ALA A 17 -7.99 -1.62 -9.58
N GLY A 18 -8.33 -2.64 -8.78
CA GLY A 18 -7.76 -2.84 -7.44
C GLY A 18 -6.24 -2.96 -7.48
N LYS A 19 -5.71 -3.76 -8.41
CA LYS A 19 -4.27 -3.99 -8.57
C LYS A 19 -3.53 -2.71 -8.95
N ARG A 20 -4.08 -1.91 -9.87
CA ARG A 20 -3.51 -0.61 -10.25
C ARG A 20 -3.45 0.34 -9.06
N THR A 21 -4.53 0.42 -8.28
CA THR A 21 -4.55 1.23 -7.05
C THR A 21 -3.47 0.76 -6.09
N ALA A 22 -3.39 -0.55 -5.84
CA ALA A 22 -2.40 -1.14 -4.94
C ALA A 22 -0.95 -0.87 -5.40
N ASP A 23 -0.67 -0.97 -6.71
CA ASP A 23 0.67 -0.72 -7.27
C ASP A 23 1.07 0.76 -7.17
N ASN A 24 0.11 1.68 -7.39
CA ASN A 24 0.34 3.10 -7.19
C ASN A 24 0.63 3.42 -5.71
N THR A 25 -0.17 2.88 -4.79
CA THR A 25 0.06 3.05 -3.34
C THR A 25 1.40 2.47 -2.91
N ALA A 26 1.77 1.29 -3.43
CA ALA A 26 3.07 0.69 -3.20
C ALA A 26 4.21 1.58 -3.71
N GLY A 27 4.04 2.21 -4.88
CA GLY A 27 4.99 3.19 -5.42
C GLY A 27 5.19 4.38 -4.47
N LEU A 28 4.11 5.02 -4.05
CA LEU A 28 4.16 6.15 -3.11
C LEU A 28 4.80 5.78 -1.77
N LEU A 29 4.48 4.59 -1.25
CA LEU A 29 5.07 4.12 -0.01
C LEU A 29 6.59 3.90 -0.14
N ARG A 30 7.06 3.37 -1.27
CA ARG A 30 8.52 3.25 -1.52
C ARG A 30 9.21 4.61 -1.53
N GLU A 31 8.59 5.62 -2.13
CA GLU A 31 9.14 6.98 -2.15
C GLU A 31 9.21 7.58 -0.74
N ALA A 32 8.13 7.47 0.03
CA ALA A 32 8.10 7.94 1.42
C ALA A 32 9.16 7.22 2.30
N LEU A 33 9.30 5.91 2.16
CA LEU A 33 10.33 5.16 2.89
C LEU A 33 11.74 5.59 2.52
N ARG A 34 11.98 5.89 1.24
CA ARG A 34 13.26 6.42 0.77
C ARG A 34 13.57 7.80 1.38
N GLU A 35 12.56 8.67 1.49
CA GLU A 35 12.70 9.98 2.15
C GLU A 35 13.01 9.85 3.65
N LEU A 36 12.46 8.82 4.30
CA LEU A 36 12.76 8.47 5.69
C LEU A 36 14.13 7.78 5.88
N GLY A 37 14.92 7.63 4.81
CA GLY A 37 16.26 7.03 4.85
C GLY A 37 16.26 5.50 4.95
N ILE A 38 15.11 4.85 4.79
CA ILE A 38 15.00 3.40 4.65
C ILE A 38 15.32 3.10 3.17
N ARG A 39 16.19 2.12 2.83
CA ARG A 39 16.62 1.87 1.43
C ARG A 39 16.66 0.40 1.04
N ALA A 40 16.37 0.15 -0.25
CA ALA A 40 16.47 -1.15 -0.91
C ALA A 40 17.90 -1.68 -0.96
N GLY A 41 18.13 -2.91 -0.50
CA GLY A 41 19.43 -3.60 -0.55
C GLY A 41 20.27 -3.52 0.73
N GLU A 42 19.80 -2.80 1.76
CA GLU A 42 20.34 -2.92 3.11
C GLU A 42 20.04 -4.34 3.66
N PRO A 43 21.03 -5.05 4.26
CA PRO A 43 20.84 -6.41 4.78
C PRO A 43 19.67 -6.54 5.77
N GLU A 44 19.27 -5.46 6.43
CA GLU A 44 18.12 -5.38 7.35
C GLU A 44 17.04 -4.35 6.94
N GLY A 45 17.13 -3.74 5.75
CA GLY A 45 16.50 -2.42 5.58
C GLY A 45 15.21 -2.36 4.77
N TRP A 46 14.98 -3.25 3.81
CA TRP A 46 13.93 -2.98 2.81
C TRP A 46 12.74 -3.93 2.85
N PRO A 47 11.52 -3.42 3.14
CA PRO A 47 10.32 -4.18 2.90
C PRO A 47 10.17 -4.50 1.40
N GLN A 48 9.72 -5.71 1.07
CA GLN A 48 9.26 -6.03 -0.28
C GLN A 48 7.92 -5.33 -0.50
N VAL A 49 7.95 -4.05 -0.90
CA VAL A 49 6.75 -3.24 -1.10
C VAL A 49 6.11 -3.60 -2.44
N GLU A 50 5.00 -4.33 -2.39
CA GLU A 50 4.25 -4.79 -3.56
C GLU A 50 2.77 -4.44 -3.42
N GLY A 51 2.16 -3.93 -4.49
CA GLY A 51 0.70 -3.83 -4.57
C GLY A 51 0.09 -5.22 -4.75
N ARG A 52 -0.98 -5.52 -4.04
CA ARG A 52 -1.77 -6.75 -4.22
C ARG A 52 -3.25 -6.40 -4.24
N ALA A 53 -4.01 -7.12 -5.06
CA ALA A 53 -5.46 -7.06 -5.05
C ALA A 53 -6.00 -8.42 -4.64
N ALA A 54 -7.01 -8.42 -3.77
CA ALA A 54 -7.82 -9.60 -3.54
C ALA A 54 -8.74 -9.86 -4.74
N VAL A 55 -9.36 -11.04 -4.78
CA VAL A 55 -10.22 -11.46 -5.90
C VAL A 55 -11.38 -10.49 -6.11
N ASP A 56 -11.89 -9.91 -5.03
CA ASP A 56 -12.96 -8.90 -5.01
C ASP A 56 -12.50 -7.48 -5.47
N GLY A 57 -11.22 -7.32 -5.78
CA GLY A 57 -10.61 -6.03 -6.16
C GLY A 57 -10.14 -5.19 -4.97
N THR A 58 -10.23 -5.68 -3.73
CA THR A 58 -9.76 -4.92 -2.56
C THR A 58 -8.23 -4.73 -2.65
N PRO A 59 -7.73 -3.47 -2.70
CA PRO A 59 -6.31 -3.19 -2.79
C PRO A 59 -5.62 -3.34 -1.43
N SER A 60 -4.38 -3.81 -1.45
CA SER A 60 -3.51 -3.93 -0.27
C SER A 60 -2.05 -3.74 -0.66
N VAL A 61 -1.21 -3.34 0.29
CA VAL A 61 0.24 -3.29 0.11
C VAL A 61 0.88 -4.37 0.97
N TYR A 62 1.60 -5.27 0.32
CA TYR A 62 2.43 -6.25 0.98
C TYR A 62 3.82 -5.65 1.22
N LEU A 63 4.41 -5.94 2.38
CA LEU A 63 5.73 -5.41 2.78
C LEU A 63 6.80 -6.50 2.92
N GLY A 64 6.47 -7.76 2.65
CA GLY A 64 7.41 -8.87 2.89
C GLY A 64 7.75 -9.05 4.37
N SER A 65 8.91 -9.65 4.61
CA SER A 65 9.51 -9.71 5.94
C SER A 65 10.18 -8.37 6.24
N VAL A 66 9.73 -7.70 7.30
CA VAL A 66 10.25 -6.40 7.73
C VAL A 66 10.97 -6.57 9.06
N PRO A 67 12.25 -6.20 9.17
CA PRO A 67 12.94 -6.25 10.45
C PRO A 67 12.25 -5.38 11.49
N LEU A 68 12.17 -5.87 12.73
CA LEU A 68 11.41 -5.24 13.81
C LEU A 68 11.78 -3.75 14.04
N PRO A 69 13.06 -3.33 13.98
CA PRO A 69 13.41 -1.91 14.09
C PRO A 69 12.80 -1.06 12.97
N THR A 70 12.78 -1.59 11.74
CA THR A 70 12.19 -0.93 10.57
C THR A 70 10.67 -0.87 10.69
N ALA A 71 10.03 -1.96 11.13
CA ALA A 71 8.59 -2.00 11.40
C ALA A 71 8.17 -0.96 12.45
N ARG A 72 8.96 -0.78 13.51
CA ARG A 72 8.69 0.22 14.55
C ARG A 72 8.75 1.64 14.01
N LYS A 73 9.81 1.98 13.26
CA LYS A 73 9.94 3.30 12.59
C LYS A 73 8.75 3.58 11.66
N LEU A 74 8.32 2.57 10.92
CA LEU A 74 7.13 2.62 10.05
C LEU A 74 5.85 2.91 10.84
N CYS A 75 5.59 2.17 11.92
CA CYS A 75 4.43 2.37 12.76
C CYS A 75 4.41 3.78 13.36
N ASP A 76 5.54 4.25 13.90
CA ASP A 76 5.66 5.57 14.49
C ASP A 76 5.36 6.66 13.44
N ALA A 77 5.96 6.56 12.25
CA ALA A 77 5.72 7.51 11.15
C ALA A 77 4.25 7.52 10.70
N LEU A 78 3.62 6.35 10.56
CA LEU A 78 2.21 6.24 10.15
C LEU A 78 1.25 6.80 11.20
N ILE A 79 1.50 6.52 12.48
CA ILE A 79 0.71 7.08 13.59
C ILE A 79 0.83 8.60 13.60
N THR A 80 2.05 9.14 13.50
CA THR A 80 2.27 10.58 13.42
C THR A 80 1.52 11.21 12.25
N ALA A 81 1.64 10.64 11.04
CA ALA A 81 0.93 11.15 9.87
C ALA A 81 -0.60 11.11 10.04
N CYS A 82 -1.14 10.05 10.63
CA CYS A 82 -2.57 9.91 10.91
C CYS A 82 -3.08 10.95 11.92
N LEU A 83 -2.28 11.23 12.97
CA LEU A 83 -2.58 12.26 13.96
C LEU A 83 -2.51 13.66 13.35
N GLU A 84 -1.53 13.94 12.48
CA GLU A 84 -1.42 15.21 11.77
C GLU A 84 -2.59 15.43 10.82
N ASP A 85 -2.99 14.41 10.05
CA ASP A 85 -4.17 14.47 9.16
C ASP A 85 -5.45 14.72 9.96
N SER A 86 -5.63 14.00 11.07
CA SER A 86 -6.76 14.19 11.99
C SER A 86 -6.81 15.62 12.53
N ARG A 87 -5.67 16.18 12.94
CA ARG A 87 -5.57 17.57 13.41
C ARG A 87 -5.91 18.57 12.32
N ARG A 88 -5.42 18.39 11.09
CA ARG A 88 -5.73 19.28 9.96
C ARG A 88 -7.23 19.28 9.63
N ARG A 89 -7.88 18.12 9.69
CA ARG A 89 -9.34 18.00 9.47
C ARG A 89 -10.16 18.65 10.58
N HIS A 90 -9.70 18.62 11.82
CA HIS A 90 -10.39 19.24 12.97
C HIS A 90 -10.08 20.73 13.17
N SER A 91 -8.99 21.24 12.59
CA SER A 91 -8.62 22.66 12.66
C SER A 91 -9.18 23.50 11.51
N GLY A 92 -10.00 22.90 10.63
CA GLY A 92 -10.66 23.53 9.47
C GLY A 92 -12.13 23.90 9.69
N THR A 93 -12.57 24.03 10.94
CA THR A 93 -13.87 24.61 11.36
C THR A 93 -13.62 25.87 12.17
#